data_AF-A0A2T0ZWL3-F1
#
_entry.id   AF-A0A2T0ZWL3-F1
#
_cell.length_a   1.000
_cell.length_b   1.000
_cell.length_c   1.000
_cell.angle_alpha   90.00
_cell.angle_beta   90.00
_cell.angle_gamma   90.00
#
_symmetry.space_group_name_H-M   'P 1'
#
loop_
_entity.id
_entity.type
_entity.pdbx_description
1 polymer ?
#
loop_
_entity_poly.entity_id
_entity_poly.type
_entity_poly.pdbx_seq_one_letter_code
_entity_poly.pdbx_strand_id
1 'polypeptide(L)'
;MNQPTHSVTDRALGAEIAYAIAAQDAEALRRVLSTPVTFRAVTPRRFWDAETAVGAVDIILGTWFGPDKQVTEMTSLATDSVGDVKKVSYRLSVELESGPSVIEQVIYYAETDGQITDLRLVCSGFRPS
;
A
#
# COMPACT_ATOMS: atom_id res chain seq x y z
N MET A 1 30.44 11.49 4.92
CA MET A 1 29.53 10.33 4.93
C MET A 1 28.51 10.62 3.85
N ASN A 2 28.72 10.07 2.65
CA ASN A 2 27.95 10.44 1.46
C ASN A 2 26.56 9.83 1.57
N GLN A 3 25.52 10.66 1.66
CA GLN A 3 24.16 10.21 1.42
C GLN A 3 24.05 9.79 -0.05
N PRO A 4 23.54 8.59 -0.36
CA PRO A 4 23.23 8.24 -1.74
C PRO A 4 22.10 9.15 -2.23
N THR A 5 22.41 9.91 -3.28
CA THR A 5 21.43 10.64 -4.09
C THR A 5 20.54 9.64 -4.81
N HIS A 6 19.30 9.46 -4.34
CA HIS A 6 18.28 8.74 -5.10
C HIS A 6 17.78 9.64 -6.23
N SER A 7 18.00 9.23 -7.47
CA SER A 7 17.53 9.92 -8.68
C SER A 7 16.00 9.86 -8.79
N VAL A 8 15.39 11.01 -9.06
CA VAL A 8 13.93 11.27 -9.10
C VAL A 8 13.24 10.72 -10.37
N THR A 9 13.87 9.82 -11.13
CA THR A 9 13.39 9.38 -12.46
C THR A 9 13.20 7.87 -12.62
N ASP A 10 13.18 7.11 -11.52
CA ASP A 10 12.63 5.77 -11.53
C ASP A 10 11.18 5.87 -11.05
N ARG A 11 10.23 5.35 -11.83
CA ARG A 11 8.80 5.33 -11.46
C ARG A 11 8.67 4.56 -10.13
N ALA A 12 8.53 5.27 -9.01
CA ALA A 12 8.52 4.63 -7.70
C ALA A 12 7.15 3.98 -7.45
N LEU A 13 6.93 2.78 -7.97
CA LEU A 13 5.66 2.05 -7.83
C LEU A 13 5.18 1.93 -6.38
N GLY A 14 6.10 1.91 -5.42
CA GLY A 14 5.80 1.98 -3.98
C GLY A 14 5.05 3.26 -3.59
N ALA A 15 5.48 4.43 -4.08
CA ALA A 15 4.75 5.66 -3.88
C ALA A 15 3.39 5.62 -4.59
N GLU A 16 3.34 5.12 -5.83
CA GLU A 16 2.09 5.05 -6.60
C GLU A 16 1.02 4.18 -5.94
N ILE A 17 1.40 3.01 -5.42
CA ILE A 17 0.45 2.17 -4.69
C ILE A 17 -0.02 2.84 -3.41
N ALA A 18 0.85 3.53 -2.68
CA ALA A 18 0.48 4.30 -1.49
C ALA A 18 -0.53 5.40 -1.82
N TYR A 19 -0.30 6.16 -2.89
CA TYR A 19 -1.23 7.19 -3.37
C TYR A 19 -2.55 6.59 -3.87
N ALA A 20 -2.53 5.48 -4.60
CA ALA A 20 -3.75 4.81 -5.05
C ALA A 20 -4.62 4.33 -3.88
N ILE A 21 -3.99 3.79 -2.83
CA ILE A 21 -4.68 3.40 -1.60
C ILE A 21 -5.21 4.63 -0.86
N ALA A 22 -4.40 5.68 -0.73
CA ALA A 22 -4.79 6.92 -0.06
C ALA A 22 -5.98 7.61 -0.75
N ALA A 23 -6.01 7.58 -2.08
CA ALA A 23 -7.10 8.11 -2.89
C ALA A 23 -8.32 7.16 -3.00
N GLN A 24 -8.21 5.94 -2.45
CA GLN A 24 -9.17 4.86 -2.63
C GLN A 24 -9.50 4.60 -4.12
N ASP A 25 -8.50 4.74 -4.99
CA ASP A 25 -8.63 4.60 -6.45
C ASP A 25 -8.35 3.16 -6.88
N ALA A 26 -9.42 2.40 -7.08
CA ALA A 26 -9.37 1.01 -7.52
C ALA A 26 -8.69 0.83 -8.89
N GLU A 27 -8.83 1.80 -9.79
CA GLU A 27 -8.26 1.69 -11.14
C GLU A 27 -6.76 1.94 -11.10
N ALA A 28 -6.30 2.95 -10.37
CA ALA A 28 -4.88 3.19 -10.15
C ALA A 28 -4.22 2.02 -9.44
N LEU A 29 -4.88 1.47 -8.41
CA LEU A 29 -4.38 0.31 -7.69
C LEU A 29 -4.27 -0.92 -8.60
N ARG A 30 -5.24 -1.14 -9.49
CA ARG A 30 -5.18 -2.23 -10.47
C ARG A 30 -4.07 -2.04 -11.50
N ARG A 31 -3.79 -0.81 -11.93
CA ARG A 31 -2.75 -0.52 -12.94
C ARG A 31 -1.33 -0.80 -12.43
N VAL A 32 -1.07 -0.61 -11.15
CA VAL A 32 0.26 -0.83 -10.56
C VAL A 32 0.55 -2.30 -10.25
N LEU A 33 -0.47 -3.15 -10.19
CA LEU A 33 -0.32 -4.59 -9.93
C LEU A 33 -0.24 -5.37 -11.26
N SER A 34 0.64 -6.37 -11.33
CA SER A 34 0.65 -7.30 -12.45
C SER A 34 -0.53 -8.27 -12.37
N THR A 35 -0.75 -9.03 -13.43
CA THR A 35 -1.61 -10.22 -13.39
C THR A 35 -0.89 -11.34 -14.14
N PRO A 36 -0.47 -12.42 -13.45
CA PRO A 36 -0.70 -12.72 -12.03
C PRO A 36 0.10 -11.79 -11.08
N VAL A 37 -0.34 -11.68 -9.82
CA VAL A 37 0.40 -11.02 -8.72
C VAL A 37 0.37 -11.92 -7.50
N THR A 38 1.46 -12.02 -6.75
CA THR A 38 1.46 -12.70 -5.44
C THR A 38 1.21 -11.67 -4.35
N PHE A 39 -0.06 -11.46 -3.98
CA PHE A 39 -0.44 -10.57 -2.88
C PHE A 39 -0.59 -11.36 -1.58
N ARG A 40 0.12 -10.93 -0.53
CA ARG A 40 -0.08 -11.42 0.84
C ARG A 40 -0.06 -10.26 1.81
N ALA A 41 -0.97 -10.28 2.77
CA ALA A 41 -1.02 -9.21 3.75
C ALA A 41 -1.51 -9.63 5.13
N VAL A 42 -1.20 -8.78 6.10
CA VAL A 42 -1.57 -8.94 7.50
C VAL A 42 -2.20 -7.66 8.02
N THR A 43 -3.43 -7.78 8.51
CA THR A 43 -4.01 -6.82 9.46
C THR A 43 -4.03 -7.46 10.86
N PRO A 44 -4.18 -6.71 11.98
CA PRO A 44 -3.92 -7.24 13.32
C PRO A 44 -4.63 -8.55 13.72
N ARG A 45 -5.70 -8.95 13.02
CA ARG A 45 -6.46 -10.18 13.33
C ARG A 45 -6.67 -11.11 12.13
N ARG A 46 -6.13 -10.79 10.95
CA ARG A 46 -6.43 -11.52 9.72
C ARG A 46 -5.24 -11.57 8.77
N PHE A 47 -5.10 -12.71 8.10
CA PHE A 47 -4.25 -12.90 6.93
C PHE A 47 -5.09 -12.77 5.67
N TRP A 48 -4.46 -12.28 4.62
CA TRP A 48 -5.09 -12.07 3.33
C TRP A 48 -4.16 -12.52 2.22
N ASP A 49 -4.74 -13.06 1.17
CA ASP A 49 -4.04 -13.52 -0.01
C ASP A 49 -4.89 -13.30 -1.26
N ALA A 50 -4.23 -13.03 -2.38
CA ALA A 50 -4.83 -12.98 -3.70
C ALA A 50 -3.76 -13.24 -4.77
N GLU A 51 -4.18 -13.84 -5.88
CA GLU A 51 -3.30 -14.14 -7.02
C GLU A 51 -3.57 -13.24 -8.24
N THR A 52 -4.53 -12.31 -8.11
CA THR A 52 -4.94 -11.39 -9.18
C THR A 52 -5.00 -9.95 -8.68
N ALA A 53 -4.76 -8.99 -9.58
CA ALA A 53 -4.86 -7.57 -9.26
C ALA A 53 -6.27 -7.21 -8.76
N VAL A 54 -7.32 -7.75 -9.38
CA VAL A 54 -8.72 -7.54 -8.96
C VAL A 54 -8.95 -8.06 -7.54
N GLY A 55 -8.53 -9.30 -7.24
CA GLY A 55 -8.69 -9.85 -5.90
C GLY A 55 -7.95 -9.05 -4.81
N ALA A 56 -6.75 -8.55 -5.11
CA ALA A 56 -6.01 -7.68 -4.19
C ALA A 56 -6.74 -6.34 -3.96
N VAL A 57 -7.28 -5.72 -5.01
CA VAL A 57 -8.07 -4.48 -4.94
C VAL A 57 -9.35 -4.69 -4.11
N ASP A 58 -10.07 -5.78 -4.34
CA ASP A 58 -11.30 -6.11 -3.60
C ASP A 58 -11.03 -6.31 -2.10
N ILE A 59 -9.89 -6.90 -1.75
CA ILE A 59 -9.46 -7.03 -0.35
C ILE A 59 -9.16 -5.65 0.24
N ILE A 60 -8.29 -4.87 -0.40
CA ILE A 60 -7.80 -3.59 0.14
C ILE A 60 -8.94 -2.56 0.22
N LEU A 61 -9.62 -2.28 -0.89
CA LEU A 61 -10.63 -1.22 -0.96
C LEU A 61 -12.05 -1.73 -0.66
N GLY A 62 -12.38 -2.98 -0.98
CA GLY A 62 -13.70 -3.53 -0.68
C GLY A 62 -13.86 -3.94 0.78
N THR A 63 -12.81 -4.51 1.40
CA THR A 63 -12.91 -5.06 2.76
C THR A 63 -12.20 -4.21 3.81
N TRP A 64 -10.95 -3.80 3.59
CA TRP A 64 -10.20 -3.07 4.64
C TRP A 64 -10.58 -1.61 4.71
N PHE A 65 -10.67 -0.93 3.57
CA PHE A 65 -11.17 0.44 3.40
C PHE A 65 -12.57 0.43 2.78
N GLY A 66 -13.44 -0.45 3.28
CA GLY A 66 -14.83 -0.53 2.87
C GLY A 66 -15.57 0.83 2.95
N PRO A 67 -16.81 0.89 2.46
CA PRO A 67 -17.51 2.16 2.18
C PRO A 67 -17.72 3.07 3.40
N ASP A 68 -17.57 2.53 4.60
CA ASP A 68 -17.67 3.18 5.90
C ASP A 68 -16.36 3.82 6.39
N LYS A 69 -15.28 3.76 5.61
CA LYS A 69 -13.94 4.22 6.00
C LYS A 69 -13.38 5.15 4.94
N GLN A 70 -13.18 6.41 5.33
CA GLN A 70 -12.72 7.43 4.41
C GLN A 70 -11.29 7.83 4.76
N VAL A 71 -10.37 7.65 3.82
CA VAL A 71 -9.03 8.23 3.95
C VAL A 71 -9.13 9.74 3.71
N THR A 72 -8.61 10.53 4.64
CA THR A 72 -8.65 12.00 4.55
C THR A 72 -7.31 12.59 4.16
N GLU A 73 -6.20 11.95 4.54
CA GLU A 73 -4.87 12.48 4.29
C GLU A 73 -3.81 11.38 4.33
N MET A 74 -2.77 11.50 3.49
CA MET A 74 -1.52 10.76 3.67
C MET A 74 -0.49 11.66 4.37
N THR A 75 -0.23 11.38 5.64
CA THR A 75 0.58 12.24 6.52
C THR A 75 2.07 11.89 6.49
N SER A 76 2.44 10.74 5.94
CA SER A 76 3.82 10.30 5.79
C SER A 76 3.95 9.36 4.61
N LEU A 77 5.05 9.48 3.87
CA LEU A 77 5.45 8.56 2.81
C LEU A 77 6.97 8.43 2.82
N ALA A 78 7.48 7.21 2.82
CA ALA A 78 8.90 6.92 2.70
C ALA A 78 9.09 5.67 1.83
N THR A 79 9.99 5.75 0.86
CA THR A 79 10.42 4.62 0.04
C THR A 79 11.86 4.25 0.36
N ASP A 80 12.18 2.97 0.25
CA ASP A 80 13.49 2.41 0.57
C ASP A 80 13.71 1.11 -0.22
N SER A 81 14.89 0.51 -0.10
CA SER A 81 15.16 -0.84 -0.59
C SER A 81 15.96 -1.66 0.42
N VAL A 82 15.70 -2.96 0.46
CA VAL A 82 16.44 -3.94 1.24
C VAL A 82 16.99 -4.97 0.27
N GLY A 83 18.22 -4.76 -0.20
CA GLY A 83 18.79 -5.58 -1.26
C GLY A 83 18.00 -5.41 -2.57
N ASP A 84 17.46 -6.51 -3.08
CA ASP A 84 16.63 -6.58 -4.29
C ASP A 84 15.13 -6.33 -4.04
N VAL A 85 14.72 -6.22 -2.77
CA VAL A 85 13.33 -5.98 -2.39
C VAL A 85 13.09 -4.49 -2.19
N LYS A 86 12.07 -3.93 -2.85
CA LYS A 86 11.66 -2.54 -2.65
C LYS A 86 10.72 -2.42 -1.45
N LYS A 87 10.75 -1.27 -0.78
CA LYS A 87 9.92 -0.99 0.39
C LYS A 87 9.24 0.36 0.25
N VAL A 88 7.99 0.43 0.67
CA VAL A 88 7.31 1.70 0.96
C VAL A 88 6.62 1.61 2.31
N SER A 89 6.67 2.68 3.09
CA SER A 89 5.88 2.85 4.30
C SER A 89 5.17 4.18 4.27
N TYR A 90 3.90 4.19 4.66
CA TYR A 90 3.09 5.40 4.67
C TYR A 90 2.10 5.39 5.81
N ARG A 91 1.65 6.58 6.20
CA ARG A 91 0.61 6.79 7.21
C ARG A 91 -0.58 7.51 6.61
N LEU A 92 -1.76 7.03 6.96
CA LEU A 92 -3.02 7.62 6.53
C LEU A 92 -3.83 8.06 7.74
N SER A 93 -4.39 9.25 7.66
CA SER A 93 -5.51 9.69 8.49
C SER A 93 -6.80 9.16 7.88
N VAL A 94 -7.67 8.58 8.72
CA VAL A 94 -8.90 7.91 8.30
C VAL A 94 -10.03 8.31 9.23
N GLU A 95 -11.15 8.72 8.65
CA GLU A 95 -12.41 8.92 9.36
C GLU A 95 -13.17 7.59 9.43
N LEU A 96 -13.55 7.21 10.65
CA LEU A 96 -14.33 6.03 10.97
C LEU A 96 -15.54 6.45 11.80
N GLU A 97 -16.58 5.62 11.85
CA GLU A 97 -17.72 5.84 12.75
C GLU A 97 -17.29 5.94 14.24
N SER A 98 -16.23 5.23 14.63
CA SER A 98 -15.65 5.30 15.98
C SER A 98 -14.84 6.56 16.26
N GLY A 99 -14.66 7.43 15.27
CA GLY A 99 -13.87 8.66 15.31
C GLY A 99 -12.59 8.61 14.47
N PRO A 100 -11.89 9.76 14.37
CA PRO A 100 -10.65 9.89 13.61
C PRO A 100 -9.59 8.88 14.07
N SER A 101 -8.87 8.34 13.11
CA SER A 101 -7.86 7.31 13.36
C SER A 101 -6.69 7.47 12.40
N VAL A 102 -5.54 6.94 12.81
CA VAL A 102 -4.34 6.80 11.98
C VAL A 102 -4.03 5.33 11.75
N ILE A 103 -3.50 5.02 10.57
CA ILE A 103 -2.87 3.74 10.26
C ILE A 103 -1.48 3.93 9.69
N GLU A 104 -0.63 2.93 9.87
CA GLU A 104 0.61 2.76 9.14
C GLU A 104 0.55 1.46 8.34
N GLN A 105 0.96 1.53 7.08
CA GLN A 105 1.15 0.37 6.24
C GLN A 105 2.60 0.34 5.76
N VAL A 106 3.20 -0.85 5.81
CA VAL A 106 4.52 -1.14 5.26
C VAL A 106 4.35 -2.21 4.19
N ILE A 107 4.83 -1.91 2.99
CA ILE A 107 4.80 -2.81 1.85
C ILE A 107 6.24 -3.13 1.46
N TYR A 108 6.54 -4.41 1.37
CA TYR A 108 7.68 -4.93 0.62
C TYR A 108 7.19 -5.47 -0.71
N TYR A 109 7.88 -5.15 -1.79
CA TYR A 109 7.45 -5.55 -3.11
C TYR A 109 8.60 -5.81 -4.09
N ALA A 110 8.31 -6.63 -5.08
CA ALA A 110 9.13 -6.78 -6.29
C ALA A 110 8.32 -6.30 -7.49
N GLU A 111 9.01 -5.90 -8.55
CA GLU A 111 8.38 -5.42 -9.78
C GLU A 111 9.11 -5.95 -11.01
N THR A 112 8.35 -6.12 -12.09
CA THR A 112 8.84 -6.47 -13.43
C THR A 112 8.07 -5.63 -14.44
N ASP A 113 8.76 -5.08 -15.45
CA ASP A 113 8.14 -4.30 -16.54
C ASP A 113 7.19 -3.18 -16.07
N GLY A 114 7.54 -2.52 -14.96
CA GLY A 114 6.76 -1.41 -14.41
C GLY A 114 5.47 -1.82 -13.69
N GLN A 115 5.35 -3.07 -13.28
CA GLN A 115 4.23 -3.57 -12.47
C GLN A 115 4.73 -4.37 -11.26
N ILE A 116 3.99 -4.31 -10.15
CA ILE A 116 4.26 -5.05 -8.92
C ILE A 116 3.83 -6.51 -9.09
N THR A 117 4.78 -7.44 -8.95
CA THR A 117 4.60 -8.89 -9.10
C THR A 117 4.48 -9.63 -7.78
N ASP A 118 5.18 -9.14 -6.75
CA ASP A 118 5.08 -9.63 -5.38
C ASP A 118 4.77 -8.48 -4.44
N LEU A 119 3.79 -8.66 -3.57
CA LEU A 119 3.40 -7.65 -2.58
C LEU A 119 3.22 -8.31 -1.21
N ARG A 120 3.97 -7.84 -0.22
CA ARG A 120 3.82 -8.19 1.20
C ARG A 120 3.47 -6.94 1.99
N LEU A 121 2.24 -6.86 2.50
CA LEU A 121 1.74 -5.71 3.24
C LEU A 121 1.50 -6.06 4.71
N VAL A 122 2.02 -5.24 5.61
CA VAL A 122 1.68 -5.29 7.04
C VAL A 122 1.03 -3.97 7.45
N CYS A 123 -0.11 -4.07 8.12
CA CYS A 123 -0.87 -2.92 8.59
C CYS A 123 -0.87 -2.86 10.13
N SER A 124 -0.63 -1.68 10.68
CA SER A 124 -0.76 -1.42 12.13
C SER A 124 -2.18 -1.66 12.63
N GLY A 125 -3.18 -1.64 11.75
CA GLY A 125 -4.59 -1.44 12.07
C GLY A 125 -4.89 -0.02 12.53
N PHE A 126 -6.18 0.33 12.57
CA PHE A 126 -6.67 1.64 13.02
C PHE A 126 -6.28 1.91 14.47
N ARG A 127 -5.62 3.06 14.68
CA ARG A 127 -5.22 3.57 16.00
C ARG A 127 -5.90 4.92 16.21
N PRO A 128 -6.47 5.20 17.40
CA PRO A 128 -6.99 6.53 17.70
C PRO A 128 -5.91 7.59 17.48
N SER A 129 -6.28 8.71 16.85
CA SER A 129 -5.43 9.88 16.64
C SER A 129 -5.58 10.90 17.76
#